data_AF-A0A2T5FXS5-F1
#
_entry.id   AF-A0A2T5FXS5-F1
#
_cell.length_a   1.000
_cell.length_b   1.000
_cell.length_c   1.000
_cell.angle_alpha   90.00
_cell.angle_beta   90.00
_cell.angle_gamma   90.00
#
_symmetry.space_group_name_H-M   'P 1'
#
loop_
_entity.id
_entity.type
_entity.pdbx_description
1 polymer ?
#
loop_
_entity_poly.entity_id
_entity_poly.type
_entity_poly.pdbx_seq_one_letter_code
_entity_poly.pdbx_strand_id
1 'polypeptide(L)'
;MHIVTLAAEDDFEGWRAAARALALAQVPPEEIGWQIGEAASFGEADTPAGTGFSVPRRFVDIARTAICHSDPERFALLYALLLRLRGQPRLIDDHADPLVQQLERMARDVRRDMHGMRTRLRFREAEQPEHRHIARFEPNHHILRANADFFVRHFGAMRWSILTRRLCTHWDGKALSFSPGTAGNGSDLPDTALIPGLAADAQAGETSMVEASRAEIGGNIEMAWEALREEAAACTRCPLYKNATQTVFGEGRVDATLMFVGEQPGDQEDLAGRPFVGPAGQLLDRALGEAGIDRTRTYVTNAVKHFKFELRGRRRLHAKPNGVEIEACRWWYEQERMLIRPPVTMALGATAARAMLGKVVTISASRGRPHRLEDGGEGWVTVHPSYLLRITDRAEADREYARFVQDLKRVGDRIAALP
;
A
#
# COMPACT_ATOMS: atom_id res chain seq x y z
N MET A 1 11.08 13.71 33.64
CA MET A 1 11.07 13.89 32.17
C MET A 1 12.19 13.06 31.57
N HIS A 2 11.85 11.97 30.90
CA HIS A 2 12.76 11.06 30.21
C HIS A 2 12.99 11.56 28.79
N ILE A 3 14.24 11.82 28.40
CA ILE A 3 14.57 12.22 27.03
C ILE A 3 15.08 10.99 26.29
N VAL A 4 14.45 10.67 25.16
CA VAL A 4 14.83 9.58 24.26
C VAL A 4 15.38 10.17 22.97
N THR A 5 16.61 9.82 22.65
CA THR A 5 17.27 10.21 21.40
C THR A 5 17.24 9.04 20.41
N LEU A 6 16.62 9.24 19.26
CA LEU A 6 16.61 8.30 18.14
C LEU A 6 17.69 8.69 17.12
N ALA A 7 18.27 7.69 16.45
CA ALA A 7 19.39 7.91 15.53
C ALA A 7 18.96 8.63 14.24
N ALA A 8 17.69 8.50 13.85
CA ALA A 8 17.13 9.12 12.66
C ALA A 8 15.61 9.31 12.80
N GLU A 9 15.05 10.17 11.95
CA GLU A 9 13.61 10.45 11.87
C GLU A 9 12.76 9.20 11.56
N ASP A 10 13.34 8.18 10.91
CA ASP A 10 12.70 6.94 10.51
C ASP A 10 13.20 5.70 11.30
N ASP A 11 13.85 5.90 12.44
CA ASP A 11 14.45 4.84 13.27
C ASP A 11 13.41 4.03 14.06
N PHE A 12 12.77 3.09 13.38
CA PHE A 12 11.79 2.20 13.99
C PHE A 12 12.38 1.28 15.07
N GLU A 13 13.59 0.76 14.86
CA GLU A 13 14.17 -0.24 15.77
C GLU A 13 14.66 0.43 17.06
N GLY A 14 15.26 1.63 16.98
CA GLY A 14 15.58 2.45 18.14
C GLY A 14 14.33 2.86 18.91
N TRP A 15 13.27 3.30 18.21
CA TRP A 15 11.99 3.61 18.85
C TRP A 15 11.39 2.36 19.52
N ARG A 16 11.39 1.20 18.86
CA ARG A 16 10.86 -0.05 19.40
C ARG A 16 11.57 -0.49 20.68
N ALA A 17 12.91 -0.38 20.70
CA ALA A 17 13.71 -0.72 21.87
C ALA A 17 13.40 0.21 23.05
N ALA A 18 13.44 1.53 22.83
CA ALA A 18 13.15 2.54 23.84
C ALA A 18 11.71 2.43 24.36
N ALA A 19 10.73 2.33 23.46
CA ALA A 19 9.32 2.19 23.80
C ALA A 19 9.05 0.93 24.63
N ARG A 20 9.71 -0.19 24.33
CA ARG A 20 9.61 -1.41 25.13
C ARG A 20 10.15 -1.21 26.54
N ALA A 21 11.33 -0.61 26.69
CA ALA A 21 11.93 -0.34 28.00
C ALA A 21 11.05 0.59 28.85
N LEU A 22 10.60 1.71 28.27
CA LEU A 22 9.71 2.67 28.93
C LEU A 22 8.38 2.06 29.33
N ALA A 23 7.78 1.23 28.46
CA ALA A 23 6.53 0.54 28.78
C ALA A 23 6.72 -0.45 29.95
N LEU A 24 7.81 -1.20 29.99
CA LEU A 24 8.10 -2.11 31.12
C LEU A 24 8.30 -1.34 32.43
N ALA A 25 8.92 -0.16 32.37
CA ALA A 25 9.05 0.76 33.50
C ALA A 25 7.76 1.54 33.82
N GLN A 26 6.69 1.36 33.05
CA GLN A 26 5.40 2.04 33.21
C GLN A 26 5.50 3.58 33.17
N VAL A 27 6.41 4.12 32.36
CA VAL A 27 6.58 5.57 32.21
C VAL A 27 5.37 6.18 31.49
N PRO A 28 4.72 7.24 32.03
CA PRO A 28 3.63 7.92 31.34
C PRO A 28 4.09 8.63 30.04
N PRO A 29 3.28 8.66 28.96
CA PRO A 29 3.63 9.34 27.71
C PRO A 29 4.03 10.81 27.87
N GLU A 30 3.36 11.54 28.76
CA GLU A 30 3.58 12.96 29.05
C GLU A 30 4.95 13.25 29.70
N GLU A 31 5.59 12.23 30.27
CA GLU A 31 6.91 12.36 30.87
C GLU A 31 8.05 12.13 29.86
N ILE A 32 7.76 11.83 28.60
CA ILE A 32 8.76 11.44 27.60
C ILE A 32 8.92 12.52 26.54
N GLY A 33 10.15 13.02 26.40
CA GLY A 33 10.57 13.85 25.27
C GLY A 33 11.27 12.99 24.22
N TRP A 34 10.77 13.03 22.98
CA TRP A 34 11.40 12.35 21.84
C TRP A 34 12.20 13.36 21.02
N GLN A 35 13.44 13.02 20.68
CA GLN A 35 14.31 13.85 19.85
C GLN A 35 15.15 13.00 18.90
N ILE A 36 15.66 13.64 17.84
CA ILE A 36 16.59 13.03 16.89
C ILE A 36 17.99 13.58 17.15
N GLY A 37 18.99 12.71 17.13
CA GLY A 37 20.38 13.12 17.27
C GLY A 37 21.32 11.93 17.35
N GLU A 38 22.60 12.20 17.55
CA GLU A 38 23.52 11.15 17.96
C GLU A 38 23.06 10.62 19.31
N ALA A 39 22.67 9.34 19.33
CA ALA A 39 22.30 8.68 20.56
C ALA A 39 23.49 8.81 21.52
N ALA A 40 23.31 9.53 22.63
CA ALA A 40 24.15 9.28 23.79
C ALA A 40 24.00 7.79 24.07
N SER A 41 25.12 7.05 24.07
CA SER A 41 25.12 5.61 24.27
C SER A 41 24.28 5.32 25.51
N PHE A 42 23.04 4.87 25.31
CA PHE A 42 22.28 4.24 26.36
C PHE A 42 23.08 2.98 26.61
N GLY A 43 23.89 2.99 27.68
CA GLY A 43 24.57 1.79 28.16
C GLY A 43 23.55 0.67 28.14
N GLU A 44 23.93 -0.47 27.58
CA GLU A 44 23.11 -1.68 27.54
C GLU A 44 22.47 -1.84 28.92
N ALA A 45 21.22 -1.40 29.05
CA ALA A 45 20.44 -1.69 30.22
C ALA A 45 20.14 -3.16 30.03
N ASP A 46 20.89 -3.99 30.76
CA ASP A 46 20.67 -5.43 30.91
C ASP A 46 19.16 -5.67 30.93
N THR A 47 18.63 -6.13 29.80
CA THR A 47 17.20 -6.33 29.67
C THR A 47 16.91 -7.54 30.55
N PRO A 48 16.16 -7.43 31.66
CA PRO A 48 15.96 -8.57 32.51
C PRO A 48 15.30 -9.66 31.67
N ALA A 49 15.98 -10.79 31.49
CA ALA A 49 15.47 -11.91 30.74
C ALA A 49 14.21 -12.43 31.47
N GLY A 50 13.02 -12.13 30.94
CA GLY A 50 11.79 -12.77 31.39
C GLY A 50 10.50 -11.95 31.46
N THR A 51 10.49 -10.63 31.25
CA THR A 51 9.23 -9.85 31.31
C THR A 51 8.96 -9.09 30.00
N GLY A 52 8.65 -9.81 28.93
CA GLY A 52 8.15 -9.22 27.69
C GLY A 52 6.64 -9.05 27.71
N PHE A 53 6.11 -8.10 26.92
CA PHE A 53 4.69 -8.08 26.56
C PHE A 53 4.55 -8.26 25.05
N SER A 54 3.41 -8.80 24.63
CA SER A 54 3.08 -8.97 23.21
C SER A 54 2.08 -7.91 22.77
N VAL A 55 2.15 -7.53 21.50
CA VAL A 55 1.21 -6.60 20.86
C VAL A 55 0.67 -7.21 19.58
N PRO A 56 -0.54 -6.80 19.14
CA PRO A 56 -1.09 -7.26 17.87
C PRO A 56 -0.14 -6.94 16.70
N ARG A 57 0.02 -7.90 15.77
CA ARG A 57 0.83 -7.70 14.55
C ARG A 57 0.40 -6.47 13.75
N ARG A 58 -0.91 -6.22 13.69
CA ARG A 58 -1.48 -5.06 13.00
C ARG A 58 -0.94 -3.73 13.53
N PHE A 59 -0.73 -3.61 14.85
CA PHE A 59 -0.10 -2.43 15.43
C PHE A 59 1.34 -2.28 14.94
N VAL A 60 2.12 -3.36 14.90
CA VAL A 60 3.50 -3.35 14.39
C VAL A 60 3.54 -2.89 12.93
N ASP A 61 2.62 -3.39 12.10
CA ASP A 61 2.53 -3.01 10.68
C ASP A 61 2.22 -1.51 10.52
N ILE A 62 1.28 -0.97 11.32
CA ILE A 62 0.97 0.47 11.35
C ILE A 62 2.19 1.25 11.84
N ALA A 63 2.83 0.82 12.93
CA ALA A 63 3.94 1.53 13.56
C ALA A 63 5.17 1.63 12.63
N ARG A 64 5.53 0.53 11.95
CA ARG A 64 6.62 0.53 10.95
C ARG A 64 6.41 1.54 9.82
N THR A 65 5.15 1.86 9.53
CA THR A 65 4.80 2.82 8.48
C THR A 65 4.69 4.24 9.04
N ALA A 66 3.91 4.42 10.11
CA ALA A 66 3.62 5.73 10.70
C ALA A 66 4.85 6.41 11.29
N ILE A 67 5.88 5.65 11.68
CA ILE A 67 7.15 6.20 12.15
C ILE A 67 7.86 7.08 11.11
N CYS A 68 7.60 6.86 9.82
CA CYS A 68 8.15 7.67 8.74
C CYS A 68 7.37 8.97 8.53
N HIS A 69 6.23 9.18 9.19
CA HIS A 69 5.41 10.38 9.01
C HIS A 69 6.18 11.64 9.44
N SER A 70 5.87 12.81 8.87
CA SER A 70 6.61 14.06 9.16
C SER A 70 6.15 14.78 10.43
N ASP A 71 5.04 14.33 11.01
CA ASP A 71 4.52 14.88 12.27
C ASP A 71 5.47 14.53 13.44
N PRO A 72 5.96 15.52 14.20
CA PRO A 72 6.86 15.27 15.33
C PRO A 72 6.21 14.46 16.45
N GLU A 73 4.89 14.48 16.60
CA GLU A 73 4.18 13.75 17.67
C GLU A 73 4.07 12.25 17.39
N ARG A 74 4.43 11.77 16.19
CA ARG A 74 4.27 10.36 15.79
C ARG A 74 4.86 9.36 16.78
N PHE A 75 6.03 9.66 17.37
CA PHE A 75 6.69 8.77 18.33
C PHE A 75 5.89 8.66 19.63
N ALA A 76 5.37 9.80 20.12
CA ALA A 76 4.53 9.88 21.31
C ALA A 76 3.17 9.21 21.08
N LEU A 77 2.53 9.43 19.93
CA LEU A 77 1.25 8.79 19.57
C LEU A 77 1.38 7.26 19.47
N LEU A 78 2.45 6.77 18.82
CA LEU A 78 2.75 5.35 18.74
C LEU A 78 2.96 4.75 20.14
N TYR A 79 3.68 5.46 21.01
CA TYR A 79 3.92 5.02 22.39
C TYR A 79 2.64 5.02 23.24
N ALA A 80 1.80 6.04 23.10
CA ALA A 80 0.51 6.11 23.78
C ALA A 80 -0.40 4.93 23.40
N LEU A 81 -0.45 4.58 22.10
CA LEU A 81 -1.24 3.43 21.66
C LEU A 81 -0.63 2.12 22.17
N LEU A 82 0.70 1.99 22.18
CA LEU A 82 1.41 0.83 22.72
C LEU A 82 0.98 0.53 24.17
N LEU A 83 0.94 1.54 25.04
CA LEU A 83 0.52 1.38 26.43
C LEU A 83 -0.94 0.92 26.54
N ARG A 84 -1.86 1.52 25.75
CA ARG A 84 -3.27 1.13 25.75
C ARG A 84 -3.46 -0.32 25.29
N LEU A 85 -2.72 -0.76 24.28
CA LEU A 85 -2.79 -2.12 23.74
C LEU A 85 -2.31 -3.19 24.73
N ARG A 86 -1.48 -2.84 25.71
CA ARG A 86 -1.07 -3.79 26.78
C ARG A 86 -2.25 -4.21 27.64
N GLY A 87 -3.13 -3.28 27.99
CA GLY A 87 -4.34 -3.55 28.76
C GLY A 87 -5.51 -4.02 27.89
N GLN A 88 -5.57 -3.56 26.63
CA GLN A 88 -6.68 -3.82 25.72
C GLN A 88 -6.18 -4.17 24.30
N PRO A 89 -5.70 -5.40 24.05
CA PRO A 89 -5.13 -5.77 22.75
C PRO A 89 -6.09 -5.63 21.56
N ARG A 90 -7.40 -5.77 21.81
CA ARG A 90 -8.45 -5.62 20.77
C ARG A 90 -8.76 -4.17 20.41
N LEU A 91 -8.21 -3.19 21.13
CA LEU A 91 -8.41 -1.78 20.80
C LEU A 91 -7.96 -1.45 19.37
N ILE A 92 -6.94 -2.16 18.86
CA ILE A 92 -6.46 -1.97 17.48
C ILE A 92 -7.55 -2.24 16.43
N ASP A 93 -8.57 -3.03 16.77
CA ASP A 93 -9.70 -3.36 15.90
C ASP A 93 -10.85 -2.36 15.98
N ASP A 94 -10.79 -1.42 16.93
CA ASP A 94 -11.75 -0.32 17.04
C ASP A 94 -11.32 0.85 16.15
N HIS A 95 -11.82 0.85 14.92
CA HIS A 95 -11.61 1.94 13.97
C HIS A 95 -12.34 3.24 14.34
N ALA A 96 -13.15 3.27 15.40
CA ALA A 96 -13.74 4.50 15.92
C ALA A 96 -12.83 5.19 16.96
N ASP A 97 -11.84 4.48 17.50
CA ASP A 97 -10.91 5.04 18.48
C ASP A 97 -10.08 6.19 17.85
N PRO A 98 -10.07 7.39 18.45
CA PRO A 98 -9.40 8.55 17.86
C PRO A 98 -7.89 8.34 17.59
N LEU A 99 -7.21 7.61 18.48
CA LEU A 99 -5.77 7.37 18.39
C LEU A 99 -5.44 6.34 17.30
N VAL A 100 -6.24 5.26 17.23
CA VAL A 100 -6.15 4.28 16.14
C VAL A 100 -6.40 4.97 14.80
N GLN A 101 -7.47 5.76 14.67
CA GLN A 101 -7.77 6.50 13.44
C GLN A 101 -6.64 7.46 13.03
N GLN A 102 -6.04 8.17 13.99
CA GLN A 102 -4.95 9.10 13.72
C GLN A 102 -3.71 8.39 13.18
N LEU A 103 -3.30 7.30 13.80
CA LEU A 103 -2.15 6.51 13.34
C LEU A 103 -2.43 5.82 12.00
N GLU A 104 -3.66 5.36 11.76
CA GLU A 104 -4.08 4.84 10.46
C GLU A 104 -4.08 5.90 9.35
N ARG A 105 -4.44 7.15 9.66
CA ARG A 105 -4.30 8.28 8.74
C ARG A 105 -2.83 8.55 8.42
N MET A 106 -1.97 8.68 9.43
CA MET A 106 -0.53 8.88 9.23
C MET A 106 0.09 7.76 8.38
N ALA A 107 -0.23 6.50 8.68
CA ALA A 107 0.24 5.36 7.90
C ALA A 107 -0.30 5.36 6.46
N ARG A 108 -1.52 5.84 6.22
CA ARG A 108 -2.05 6.03 4.84
C ARG A 108 -1.29 7.12 4.09
N ASP A 109 -1.00 8.25 4.73
CA ASP A 109 -0.32 9.38 4.09
C ASP A 109 1.15 9.03 3.76
N VAL A 110 1.86 8.36 4.67
CA VAL A 110 3.19 7.79 4.39
C VAL A 110 3.15 6.84 3.20
N ARG A 111 2.21 5.88 3.16
CA ARG A 111 2.09 4.94 2.04
C ARG A 111 1.84 5.64 0.72
N ARG A 112 0.97 6.66 0.71
CA ARG A 112 0.69 7.47 -0.46
C ARG A 112 1.95 8.17 -0.98
N ASP A 113 2.79 8.68 -0.08
CA ASP A 113 4.04 9.37 -0.42
C ASP A 113 5.10 8.39 -0.95
N MET A 114 5.30 7.24 -0.26
CA MET A 114 6.18 6.15 -0.73
C MET A 114 5.80 5.70 -2.13
N HIS A 115 4.52 5.45 -2.33
CA HIS A 115 3.97 5.07 -3.63
C HIS A 115 4.19 6.18 -4.68
N GLY A 116 3.95 7.44 -4.31
CA GLY A 116 4.18 8.59 -5.16
C GLY A 116 5.64 8.71 -5.60
N MET A 117 6.59 8.35 -4.74
CA MET A 117 8.01 8.29 -5.07
C MET A 117 8.31 7.17 -6.06
N ARG A 118 7.87 5.94 -5.78
CA ARG A 118 8.12 4.77 -6.66
C ARG A 118 7.60 4.97 -8.09
N THR A 119 6.47 5.65 -8.24
CA THR A 119 5.82 5.82 -9.55
C THR A 119 6.22 7.06 -10.33
N ARG A 120 6.57 8.16 -9.68
CA ARG A 120 6.87 9.44 -10.36
C ARG A 120 8.34 9.74 -10.47
N LEU A 121 9.18 9.11 -9.66
CA LEU A 121 10.63 9.33 -9.72
C LEU A 121 11.15 8.90 -11.10
N ARG A 122 11.99 9.75 -11.70
CA ARG A 122 12.61 9.48 -13.01
C ARG A 122 14.10 9.73 -12.89
N PHE A 123 14.87 8.76 -13.35
CA PHE A 123 16.31 8.86 -13.46
C PHE A 123 16.66 9.53 -14.79
N ARG A 124 17.53 10.54 -14.73
CA ARG A 124 18.12 11.18 -15.90
C ARG A 124 19.63 10.93 -15.90
N GLU A 125 20.21 10.76 -17.08
CA GLU A 125 21.65 10.66 -17.22
C GLU A 125 22.28 12.02 -16.85
N ALA A 126 23.32 12.01 -16.02
CA ALA A 126 24.07 13.22 -15.73
C ALA A 126 25.04 13.51 -16.90
N GLU A 127 25.21 14.77 -17.26
CA GLU A 127 26.08 15.19 -18.37
C GLU A 127 27.59 14.92 -18.11
N GLN A 128 27.95 14.50 -16.90
CA GLN A 128 29.33 14.23 -16.52
C GLN A 128 29.74 12.76 -16.77
N PRO A 129 31.04 12.52 -17.04
CA PRO A 129 31.51 11.34 -17.78
C PRO A 129 31.50 10.01 -17.00
N GLU A 130 31.02 10.01 -15.76
CA GLU A 130 31.05 8.88 -14.83
C GLU A 130 29.64 8.32 -14.56
N HIS A 131 28.87 8.16 -15.64
CA HIS A 131 27.60 7.40 -15.75
C HIS A 131 26.85 7.22 -14.42
N ARG A 132 26.38 8.32 -13.84
CA ARG A 132 25.55 8.31 -12.64
C ARG A 132 24.22 8.94 -12.96
N HIS A 133 23.16 8.16 -12.81
CA HIS A 133 21.82 8.65 -13.05
C HIS A 133 21.31 9.40 -11.84
N ILE A 134 20.71 10.57 -12.05
CA ILE A 134 20.23 11.41 -10.97
C ILE A 134 18.71 11.50 -11.07
N ALA A 135 18.05 11.35 -9.92
CA ALA A 135 16.64 11.63 -9.76
C ALA A 135 16.44 12.64 -8.62
N ARG A 136 15.50 13.56 -8.80
CA ARG A 136 15.09 14.51 -7.76
C ARG A 136 13.66 14.19 -7.37
N PHE A 137 13.40 14.12 -6.08
CA PHE A 137 12.06 13.90 -5.54
C PHE A 137 11.97 14.55 -4.17
N GLU A 138 10.92 15.33 -3.93
CA GLU A 138 10.70 15.94 -2.62
C GLU A 138 9.56 15.22 -1.89
N PRO A 139 9.87 14.35 -0.92
CA PRO A 139 8.86 13.65 -0.15
C PRO A 139 8.24 14.55 0.91
N ASN A 140 6.98 14.31 1.24
CA ASN A 140 6.32 14.97 2.38
C ASN A 140 6.80 14.36 3.71
N HIS A 141 7.17 13.09 3.69
CA HIS A 141 7.48 12.26 4.85
C HIS A 141 8.92 11.68 4.78
N HIS A 142 9.40 11.07 5.86
CA HIS A 142 10.75 10.48 5.97
C HIS A 142 10.79 9.10 5.34
N ILE A 143 10.56 9.02 4.04
CA ILE A 143 10.33 7.76 3.32
C ILE A 143 11.54 7.23 2.56
N LEU A 144 12.65 7.98 2.53
CA LEU A 144 13.73 7.71 1.58
C LEU A 144 14.44 6.38 1.88
N ARG A 145 14.85 6.13 3.14
CA ARG A 145 15.49 4.85 3.51
C ARG A 145 14.54 3.67 3.30
N ALA A 146 13.28 3.85 3.69
CA ALA A 146 12.22 2.85 3.51
C ALA A 146 11.95 2.49 2.03
N ASN A 147 12.37 3.32 1.07
CA ASN A 147 12.26 3.04 -0.37
C ASN A 147 13.58 2.63 -1.03
N ALA A 148 14.71 2.72 -0.33
CA ALA A 148 16.01 2.53 -0.97
C ALA A 148 16.17 1.11 -1.55
N ASP A 149 15.77 0.08 -0.80
CA ASP A 149 15.79 -1.31 -1.26
C ASP A 149 14.98 -1.53 -2.54
N PHE A 150 13.84 -0.84 -2.68
CA PHE A 150 13.05 -0.90 -3.90
C PHE A 150 13.89 -0.40 -5.09
N PHE A 151 14.54 0.76 -4.97
CA PHE A 151 15.34 1.30 -6.06
C PHE A 151 16.61 0.46 -6.32
N VAL A 152 17.22 -0.14 -5.30
CA VAL A 152 18.38 -1.03 -5.48
C VAL A 152 17.99 -2.29 -6.26
N ARG A 153 16.88 -2.94 -5.89
CA ARG A 153 16.44 -4.17 -6.59
C ARG A 153 16.08 -3.91 -8.05
N HIS A 154 15.48 -2.76 -8.33
CA HIS A 154 14.89 -2.48 -9.64
C HIS A 154 15.80 -1.68 -10.57
N PHE A 155 16.72 -0.88 -10.02
CA PHE A 155 17.70 -0.07 -10.75
C PHE A 155 19.13 -0.44 -10.35
N GLY A 156 19.34 -1.67 -9.87
CA GLY A 156 20.64 -2.13 -9.36
C GLY A 156 21.74 -2.24 -10.42
N ALA A 157 21.35 -2.41 -11.69
CA ALA A 157 22.26 -2.53 -12.83
C ALA A 157 22.96 -1.20 -13.20
N MET A 158 22.43 -0.07 -12.73
CA MET A 158 22.92 1.28 -13.01
C MET A 158 23.36 1.95 -11.72
N ARG A 159 24.32 2.88 -11.80
CA ARG A 159 24.68 3.76 -10.67
C ARG A 159 23.71 4.92 -10.61
N TRP A 160 23.18 5.21 -9.43
CA TRP A 160 22.18 6.26 -9.30
C TRP A 160 22.24 7.04 -7.98
N SER A 161 21.62 8.22 -7.98
CA SER A 161 21.44 9.06 -6.80
C SER A 161 20.05 9.68 -6.79
N ILE A 162 19.37 9.57 -5.66
CA ILE A 162 18.09 10.22 -5.40
C ILE A 162 18.33 11.38 -4.44
N LEU A 163 18.05 12.59 -4.91
CA LEU A 163 18.27 13.83 -4.19
C LEU A 163 16.95 14.36 -3.63
N THR A 164 16.92 14.63 -2.33
CA THR A 164 15.82 15.29 -1.61
C THR A 164 16.38 16.40 -0.72
N ARG A 165 15.54 17.30 -0.20
CA ARG A 165 16.01 18.37 0.71
C ARG A 165 16.47 17.87 2.07
N ARG A 166 15.97 16.71 2.54
CA ARG A 166 16.25 16.21 3.90
C ARG A 166 17.37 15.17 3.93
N LEU A 167 17.39 14.28 2.94
CA LEU A 167 18.32 13.17 2.86
C LEU A 167 18.57 12.82 1.39
N CYS A 168 19.78 12.44 1.03
CA CYS A 168 20.08 11.90 -0.29
C CYS A 168 20.46 10.42 -0.15
N THR A 169 20.15 9.64 -1.20
CA THR A 169 20.48 8.22 -1.26
C THR A 169 21.26 7.94 -2.53
N HIS A 170 22.33 7.15 -2.40
CA HIS A 170 23.24 6.83 -3.49
C HIS A 170 23.42 5.33 -3.59
N TRP A 171 23.45 4.83 -4.83
CA TRP A 171 23.76 3.47 -5.16
C TRP A 171 24.93 3.45 -6.15
N ASP A 172 26.03 2.82 -5.75
CA ASP A 172 27.26 2.76 -6.54
C ASP A 172 27.41 1.46 -7.37
N GLY A 173 26.35 0.65 -7.44
CA GLY A 173 26.35 -0.68 -8.06
C GLY A 173 26.67 -1.82 -7.10
N LYS A 174 27.08 -1.54 -5.85
CA LYS A 174 27.45 -2.53 -4.84
C LYS A 174 26.89 -2.24 -3.46
N ALA A 175 26.93 -0.98 -3.04
CA ALA A 175 26.55 -0.52 -1.72
C ALA A 175 25.62 0.69 -1.80
N LEU A 176 24.70 0.73 -0.84
CA LEU A 176 23.82 1.85 -0.60
C LEU A 176 24.48 2.79 0.42
N SER A 177 24.49 4.09 0.12
CA SER A 177 24.94 5.11 1.06
C SER A 177 23.95 6.27 1.12
N PHE A 178 24.04 7.04 2.21
CA PHE A 178 23.19 8.19 2.47
C PHE A 178 24.05 9.40 2.79
N SER A 179 23.61 10.56 2.34
CA SER A 179 24.23 11.84 2.69
C SER A 179 23.17 12.85 3.12
N PRO A 180 23.53 13.94 3.84
CA PRO A 180 22.62 15.02 4.13
C PRO A 180 21.90 15.53 2.88
N GLY A 181 20.67 16.00 3.05
CA GLY A 181 19.89 16.54 1.94
C GLY A 181 20.54 17.77 1.31
N THR A 182 20.23 18.01 0.04
CA THR A 182 20.74 19.21 -0.64
C THR A 182 19.85 20.39 -0.24
N ALA A 183 20.40 21.36 0.49
CA ALA A 183 19.80 22.69 0.58
C ALA A 183 19.66 23.27 -0.84
N GLY A 184 18.66 24.11 -1.09
CA GLY A 184 18.44 24.70 -2.42
C GLY A 184 19.72 25.30 -3.00
N ASN A 185 19.88 25.12 -4.32
CA ASN A 185 21.09 25.31 -5.14
C ASN A 185 22.16 24.26 -4.84
N GLY A 186 22.44 23.38 -5.82
CA GLY A 186 23.33 22.22 -5.71
C GLY A 186 24.82 22.50 -5.49
N SER A 187 25.18 23.45 -4.63
CA SER A 187 26.56 23.74 -4.24
C SER A 187 27.02 23.02 -2.99
N ASP A 188 26.12 22.59 -2.09
CA ASP A 188 26.52 22.06 -0.78
C ASP A 188 26.34 20.54 -0.69
N LEU A 189 27.08 19.81 -1.53
CA LEU A 189 27.39 18.41 -1.26
C LEU A 189 28.59 18.35 -0.29
N PRO A 190 28.55 17.51 0.77
CA PRO A 190 29.71 17.34 1.64
C PRO A 190 30.93 16.82 0.86
N ASP A 191 32.09 17.43 1.10
CA ASP A 191 33.39 17.23 0.44
C ASP A 191 33.89 15.77 0.36
N THR A 192 33.29 14.83 1.11
CA THR A 192 33.59 13.39 0.98
C THR A 192 32.93 12.73 -0.23
N ALA A 193 32.10 13.45 -0.99
CA ALA A 193 31.52 13.02 -2.25
C ALA A 193 31.82 14.05 -3.37
N LEU A 194 33.11 14.29 -3.65
CA LEU A 194 33.57 15.07 -4.80
C LEU A 194 32.91 14.57 -6.10
N ILE A 195 32.11 15.42 -6.75
CA ILE A 195 31.80 15.34 -8.18
C ILE A 195 31.82 16.79 -8.76
N PRO A 196 32.89 17.20 -9.47
CA PRO A 196 33.00 18.54 -10.06
C PRO A 196 32.13 18.70 -11.32
N GLY A 197 31.20 19.68 -11.31
CA GLY A 197 30.62 20.27 -12.52
C GLY A 197 29.09 20.47 -12.55
N LEU A 198 28.40 20.40 -11.42
CA LEU A 198 26.92 20.47 -11.35
C LEU A 198 26.36 21.88 -11.14
N ALA A 199 27.19 22.91 -11.17
CA ALA A 199 26.80 24.28 -10.81
C ALA A 199 26.17 25.10 -11.97
N ALA A 200 26.20 24.63 -13.22
CA ALA A 200 25.86 25.48 -14.38
C ALA A 200 24.37 25.46 -14.79
N ASP A 201 23.64 24.36 -14.63
CA ASP A 201 22.32 24.19 -15.28
C ASP A 201 21.09 24.49 -14.41
N ALA A 202 21.30 24.95 -13.17
CA ALA A 202 20.23 25.02 -12.17
C ALA A 202 19.24 26.19 -12.33
N GLN A 203 19.50 27.20 -13.18
CA GLN A 203 18.74 28.45 -13.14
C GLN A 203 17.55 28.57 -14.11
N ALA A 204 17.39 27.70 -15.11
CA ALA A 204 16.43 27.95 -16.20
C ALA A 204 15.12 27.10 -16.16
N GLY A 205 15.04 26.01 -15.38
CA GLY A 205 13.96 25.00 -15.53
C GLY A 205 12.94 24.88 -14.39
N GLU A 206 13.14 25.59 -13.28
CA GLU A 206 12.57 25.18 -11.98
C GLU A 206 11.05 25.32 -11.84
N THR A 207 10.41 26.25 -12.55
CA THR A 207 8.95 26.48 -12.40
C THR A 207 8.12 25.66 -13.40
N SER A 208 8.67 25.35 -14.58
CA SER A 208 7.96 24.60 -15.64
C SER A 208 8.00 23.08 -15.43
N MET A 209 9.06 22.57 -14.79
CA MET A 209 9.31 21.13 -14.67
C MET A 209 8.52 20.41 -13.57
N VAL A 210 8.01 21.12 -12.56
CA VAL A 210 7.20 20.54 -11.48
C VAL A 210 5.78 20.19 -11.96
N GLU A 211 5.25 20.94 -12.93
CA GLU A 211 3.92 20.70 -13.50
C GLU A 211 3.97 19.65 -14.63
N ALA A 212 5.00 19.68 -15.49
CA ALA A 212 5.17 18.68 -16.54
C ALA A 212 5.42 17.26 -16.01
N SER A 213 6.08 17.12 -14.86
CA SER A 213 6.30 15.83 -14.19
C SER A 213 5.02 15.16 -13.66
N ARG A 214 3.89 15.88 -13.56
CA ARG A 214 2.62 15.34 -13.04
C ARG A 214 1.76 14.67 -14.11
N ALA A 215 2.05 14.88 -15.39
CA ALA A 215 1.15 14.52 -16.50
C ALA A 215 1.49 13.20 -17.22
N GLU A 216 2.67 12.60 -17.03
CA GLU A 216 3.05 11.36 -17.72
C GLU A 216 3.28 10.19 -16.75
N ILE A 217 2.24 9.37 -16.60
CA ILE A 217 2.36 8.01 -16.03
C ILE A 217 3.04 7.15 -17.11
N GLY A 218 4.34 6.93 -16.99
CA GLY A 218 5.09 6.07 -17.91
C GLY A 218 6.55 5.98 -17.51
N GLY A 219 6.98 4.79 -17.10
CA GLY A 219 8.37 4.47 -16.80
C GLY A 219 8.51 3.44 -15.68
N ASN A 220 7.94 3.75 -14.50
CA ASN A 220 8.18 2.95 -13.29
C ASN A 220 6.92 2.30 -12.69
N ILE A 221 5.74 2.53 -13.26
CA ILE A 221 4.48 2.04 -12.67
C ILE A 221 4.38 0.51 -12.80
N GLU A 222 4.77 -0.05 -13.93
CA GLU A 222 4.86 -1.49 -14.16
C GLU A 222 5.88 -2.13 -13.20
N MET A 223 7.03 -1.49 -12.99
CA MET A 223 8.04 -1.97 -12.05
C MET A 223 7.56 -1.90 -10.60
N ALA A 224 6.90 -0.80 -10.22
CA ALA A 224 6.28 -0.66 -8.90
C ALA A 224 5.17 -1.69 -8.66
N TRP A 225 4.44 -2.04 -9.72
CA TRP A 225 3.44 -3.10 -9.69
C TRP A 225 4.06 -4.48 -9.50
N GLU A 226 5.10 -4.80 -10.26
CA GLU A 226 5.78 -6.09 -10.14
C GLU A 226 6.39 -6.27 -8.75
N ALA A 227 7.06 -5.23 -8.21
CA ALA A 227 7.58 -5.24 -6.85
C ALA A 227 6.49 -5.50 -5.79
N LEU A 228 5.33 -4.86 -5.96
CA LEU A 228 4.20 -5.04 -5.05
C LEU A 228 3.63 -6.45 -5.15
N ARG A 229 3.57 -7.01 -6.36
CA ARG A 229 3.15 -8.39 -6.62
C ARG A 229 4.10 -9.40 -5.98
N GLU A 230 5.40 -9.20 -6.11
CA GLU A 230 6.44 -10.02 -5.47
C GLU A 230 6.35 -9.99 -3.94
N GLU A 231 6.18 -8.80 -3.36
CA GLU A 231 5.98 -8.66 -1.91
C GLU A 231 4.70 -9.40 -1.45
N ALA A 232 3.63 -9.33 -2.24
CA ALA A 232 2.37 -10.01 -1.97
C ALA A 232 2.53 -11.53 -1.95
N ALA A 233 3.38 -12.08 -2.82
CA ALA A 233 3.62 -13.53 -2.91
C ALA A 233 4.20 -14.13 -1.62
N ALA A 234 4.89 -13.33 -0.81
CA ALA A 234 5.44 -13.73 0.49
C ALA A 234 4.52 -13.37 1.68
N CYS A 235 3.28 -12.94 1.42
CA CYS A 235 2.41 -12.39 2.45
C CYS A 235 1.98 -13.43 3.49
N THR A 236 2.28 -13.14 4.77
CA THR A 236 1.84 -13.95 5.92
C THR A 236 0.86 -13.24 6.86
N ARG A 237 0.22 -12.15 6.42
CA ARG A 237 -0.57 -11.23 7.27
C ARG A 237 -1.81 -11.86 7.94
N CYS A 238 -2.38 -12.92 7.36
CA CYS A 238 -3.50 -13.65 7.94
C CYS A 238 -3.32 -15.17 7.75
N PRO A 239 -4.00 -16.05 8.51
CA PRO A 239 -3.76 -17.50 8.44
C PRO A 239 -4.02 -18.18 7.09
N LEU A 240 -4.66 -17.51 6.13
CA LEU A 240 -5.05 -18.11 4.85
C LEU A 240 -3.85 -18.58 3.99
N TYR A 241 -2.68 -17.93 4.11
CA TYR A 241 -1.48 -18.34 3.38
C TYR A 241 -1.03 -19.77 3.70
N LYS A 242 -1.44 -20.32 4.86
CA LYS A 242 -0.99 -21.64 5.32
C LYS A 242 -1.56 -22.79 4.50
N ASN A 243 -2.77 -22.61 3.95
CA ASN A 243 -3.52 -23.67 3.29
C ASN A 243 -3.74 -23.41 1.79
N ALA A 244 -3.75 -22.14 1.37
CA ALA A 244 -3.80 -21.77 -0.04
C ALA A 244 -2.54 -22.27 -0.78
N THR A 245 -2.66 -22.55 -2.07
CA THR A 245 -1.50 -22.96 -2.88
C THR A 245 -0.54 -21.80 -3.10
N GLN A 246 -1.08 -20.61 -3.38
CA GLN A 246 -0.28 -19.40 -3.61
C GLN A 246 -1.12 -18.14 -3.41
N THR A 247 -0.45 -17.00 -3.40
CA THR A 247 -1.13 -15.69 -3.52
C THR A 247 -1.64 -15.52 -4.94
N VAL A 248 -2.91 -15.12 -5.09
CA VAL A 248 -3.48 -14.64 -6.35
C VAL A 248 -3.64 -13.13 -6.26
N PHE A 249 -2.68 -12.42 -6.84
CA PHE A 249 -2.68 -10.96 -6.92
C PHE A 249 -3.66 -10.47 -8.00
N GLY A 250 -3.85 -9.16 -8.12
CA GLY A 250 -4.61 -8.61 -9.23
C GLY A 250 -3.84 -8.68 -10.55
N GLU A 251 -4.57 -8.61 -11.66
CA GLU A 251 -4.03 -8.67 -13.02
C GLU A 251 -4.76 -7.67 -13.92
N GLY A 252 -4.03 -7.06 -14.86
CA GLY A 252 -4.56 -6.18 -15.89
C GLY A 252 -3.64 -4.99 -16.15
N ARG A 253 -4.18 -3.98 -16.82
CA ARG A 253 -3.45 -2.74 -17.10
C ARG A 253 -3.20 -1.94 -15.83
N VAL A 254 -1.96 -1.49 -15.64
CA VAL A 254 -1.58 -0.66 -14.47
C VAL A 254 -2.04 0.81 -14.61
N ASP A 255 -2.43 1.23 -15.81
CA ASP A 255 -3.09 2.50 -16.14
C ASP A 255 -4.61 2.33 -16.35
N ALA A 256 -5.22 1.24 -15.83
CA ALA A 256 -6.63 0.95 -16.05
C ALA A 256 -7.56 2.04 -15.50
N THR A 257 -8.53 2.47 -16.33
CA THR A 257 -9.57 3.42 -15.92
C THR A 257 -10.69 2.75 -15.09
N LEU A 258 -10.76 1.43 -15.13
CA LEU A 258 -11.72 0.61 -14.39
C LEU A 258 -11.03 -0.53 -13.66
N MET A 259 -11.25 -0.60 -12.35
CA MET A 259 -10.85 -1.73 -11.52
C MET A 259 -12.08 -2.52 -11.07
N PHE A 260 -12.02 -3.85 -11.15
CA PHE A 260 -12.97 -4.75 -10.51
C PHE A 260 -12.34 -5.42 -9.30
N VAL A 261 -13.11 -5.54 -8.22
CA VAL A 261 -12.70 -6.25 -7.01
C VAL A 261 -13.71 -7.32 -6.64
N GLY A 262 -13.26 -8.58 -6.62
CA GLY A 262 -14.01 -9.75 -6.16
C GLY A 262 -13.82 -10.06 -4.67
N GLU A 263 -14.34 -11.20 -4.23
CA GLU A 263 -14.24 -11.64 -2.83
C GLU A 263 -12.86 -12.22 -2.49
N GLN A 264 -12.52 -13.35 -3.12
CA GLN A 264 -11.29 -14.10 -2.93
C GLN A 264 -11.05 -15.00 -4.15
N PRO A 265 -9.86 -15.61 -4.31
CA PRO A 265 -9.61 -16.59 -5.36
C PRO A 265 -10.45 -17.84 -5.13
N GLY A 266 -10.90 -18.49 -6.20
CA GLY A 266 -11.49 -19.82 -6.14
C GLY A 266 -10.44 -20.92 -6.34
N ASP A 267 -10.91 -22.16 -6.48
CA ASP A 267 -10.08 -23.35 -6.63
C ASP A 267 -9.18 -23.28 -7.88
N GLN A 268 -9.72 -22.81 -9.01
CA GLN A 268 -8.97 -22.71 -10.26
C GLN A 268 -7.99 -21.52 -10.23
N GLU A 269 -8.42 -20.40 -9.65
CA GLU A 269 -7.59 -19.21 -9.49
C GLU A 269 -6.37 -19.50 -8.59
N ASP A 270 -6.57 -20.20 -7.47
CA ASP A 270 -5.51 -20.58 -6.54
C ASP A 270 -4.45 -21.49 -7.16
N LEU A 271 -4.85 -22.37 -8.09
CA LEU A 271 -3.90 -23.21 -8.83
C LEU A 271 -3.22 -22.45 -9.97
N ALA A 272 -3.97 -21.57 -10.66
CA ALA A 272 -3.47 -20.83 -11.80
C ALA A 272 -2.62 -19.60 -11.42
N GLY A 273 -2.75 -19.10 -10.20
CA GLY A 273 -2.12 -17.84 -9.76
C GLY A 273 -2.76 -16.58 -10.38
N ARG A 274 -3.94 -16.70 -11.00
CA ARG A 274 -4.59 -15.63 -11.77
C ARG A 274 -6.04 -15.41 -11.35
N PRO A 275 -6.50 -14.16 -11.22
CA PRO A 275 -7.85 -13.86 -10.75
C PRO A 275 -8.90 -14.06 -11.87
N PHE A 276 -10.09 -14.56 -11.49
CA PHE A 276 -11.24 -14.72 -12.40
C PHE A 276 -10.96 -15.58 -13.64
N VAL A 277 -10.33 -16.74 -13.47
CA VAL A 277 -10.13 -17.71 -14.58
C VAL A 277 -11.18 -18.82 -14.60
N GLY A 278 -11.90 -19.03 -13.50
CA GLY A 278 -12.94 -20.04 -13.37
C GLY A 278 -14.30 -19.63 -13.95
N PRO A 279 -15.38 -20.39 -13.64
CA PRO A 279 -16.72 -20.16 -14.19
C PRO A 279 -17.28 -18.75 -13.92
N ALA A 280 -16.98 -18.20 -12.75
CA ALA A 280 -17.38 -16.83 -12.39
C ALA A 280 -16.68 -15.77 -13.26
N GLY A 281 -15.42 -16.01 -13.64
CA GLY A 281 -14.67 -15.17 -14.56
C GLY A 281 -15.21 -15.23 -15.98
N GLN A 282 -15.52 -16.41 -16.48
CA GLN A 282 -16.15 -16.58 -17.80
C GLN A 282 -17.52 -15.89 -17.90
N LEU A 283 -18.31 -15.91 -16.82
CA LEU A 283 -19.56 -15.14 -16.75
C LEU A 283 -19.29 -13.64 -16.78
N LEU A 284 -18.30 -13.16 -16.02
CA LEU A 284 -17.90 -11.77 -16.02
C LEU A 284 -17.45 -11.32 -17.42
N ASP A 285 -16.58 -12.08 -18.10
CA ASP A 285 -16.09 -11.74 -19.44
C ASP A 285 -17.24 -11.62 -20.46
N ARG A 286 -18.21 -12.54 -20.40
CA ARG A 286 -19.42 -12.46 -21.25
C ARG A 286 -20.23 -11.21 -20.98
N ALA A 287 -20.49 -10.91 -19.70
CA ALA A 287 -21.27 -9.76 -19.30
C ALA A 287 -20.57 -8.43 -19.65
N LEU A 288 -19.23 -8.39 -19.59
CA LEU A 288 -18.43 -7.25 -20.03
C LEU A 288 -18.53 -7.03 -21.54
N GLY A 289 -18.46 -8.11 -22.33
CA GLY A 289 -18.69 -8.05 -23.78
C GLY A 289 -20.07 -7.48 -24.13
N GLU A 290 -21.13 -7.94 -23.45
CA GLU A 290 -22.49 -7.42 -23.62
C GLU A 290 -22.67 -5.97 -23.13
N ALA A 291 -21.84 -5.53 -22.18
CA ALA A 291 -21.81 -4.17 -21.68
C ALA A 291 -20.92 -3.23 -22.51
N GLY A 292 -20.19 -3.74 -23.50
CA GLY A 292 -19.25 -2.95 -24.31
C GLY A 292 -17.97 -2.54 -23.56
N ILE A 293 -17.62 -3.24 -22.49
CA ILE A 293 -16.41 -2.99 -21.71
C ILE A 293 -15.29 -3.92 -22.20
N ASP A 294 -14.21 -3.34 -22.72
CA ASP A 294 -13.03 -4.10 -23.10
C ASP A 294 -12.26 -4.58 -21.87
N ARG A 295 -12.31 -5.90 -21.62
CA ARG A 295 -11.62 -6.55 -20.49
C ARG A 295 -10.13 -6.25 -20.45
N THR A 296 -9.46 -6.10 -21.61
CA THR A 296 -8.02 -5.84 -21.69
C THR A 296 -7.64 -4.46 -21.17
N ARG A 297 -8.62 -3.55 -21.06
CA ARG A 297 -8.42 -2.19 -20.54
C ARG A 297 -8.71 -2.04 -19.05
N THR A 298 -8.98 -3.15 -18.37
CA THR A 298 -9.40 -3.17 -16.97
C THR A 298 -8.32 -3.79 -16.08
N TYR A 299 -8.40 -3.52 -14.79
CA TYR A 299 -7.67 -4.26 -13.76
C TYR A 299 -8.64 -5.07 -12.93
N VAL A 300 -8.34 -6.34 -12.67
CA VAL A 300 -9.18 -7.22 -11.84
C VAL A 300 -8.38 -7.73 -10.66
N THR A 301 -8.99 -7.72 -9.50
CA THR A 301 -8.38 -8.25 -8.28
C THR A 301 -9.43 -8.80 -7.31
N ASN A 302 -9.01 -9.25 -6.13
CA ASN A 302 -9.88 -9.70 -5.05
C ASN A 302 -9.60 -8.96 -3.73
N ALA A 303 -10.60 -8.83 -2.87
CA ALA A 303 -10.42 -8.25 -1.53
C ALA A 303 -9.45 -9.07 -0.66
N VAL A 304 -9.47 -10.40 -0.81
CA VAL A 304 -8.53 -11.33 -0.17
C VAL A 304 -7.70 -12.03 -1.25
N LYS A 305 -6.39 -12.23 -1.01
CA LYS A 305 -5.44 -12.76 -2.01
C LYS A 305 -5.14 -14.26 -1.90
N HIS A 306 -5.67 -14.94 -0.90
CA HIS A 306 -5.46 -16.38 -0.69
C HIS A 306 -6.80 -17.09 -0.65
N PHE A 307 -6.88 -18.27 -1.25
CA PHE A 307 -8.12 -19.06 -1.28
C PHE A 307 -8.41 -19.68 0.08
N LYS A 308 -9.54 -19.30 0.68
CA LYS A 308 -10.08 -19.95 1.86
C LYS A 308 -11.03 -21.08 1.46
N PHE A 309 -10.73 -22.28 1.94
CA PHE A 309 -11.55 -23.47 1.67
C PHE A 309 -11.58 -24.43 2.85
N GLU A 310 -12.57 -25.32 2.82
CA GLU A 310 -12.69 -26.49 3.68
C GLU A 310 -12.56 -27.76 2.83
N LEU A 311 -11.91 -28.79 3.37
CA LEU A 311 -11.78 -30.07 2.69
C LEU A 311 -13.00 -30.95 2.95
N ARG A 312 -13.66 -31.38 1.88
CA ARG A 312 -14.65 -32.46 1.92
C ARG A 312 -14.16 -33.61 1.06
N GLY A 313 -13.54 -34.59 1.71
CA GLY A 313 -12.76 -35.61 1.02
C GLY A 313 -11.56 -34.96 0.31
N ARG A 314 -11.43 -35.17 -0.99
CA ARG A 314 -10.37 -34.54 -1.82
C ARG A 314 -10.76 -33.19 -2.43
N ARG A 315 -12.02 -32.73 -2.25
CA ARG A 315 -12.50 -31.48 -2.85
C ARG A 315 -12.28 -30.30 -1.93
N ARG A 316 -11.76 -29.20 -2.48
CA ARG A 316 -11.65 -27.90 -1.82
C ARG A 316 -12.95 -27.13 -1.99
N LEU A 317 -13.73 -26.99 -0.91
CA LEU A 317 -14.98 -26.25 -0.92
C LEU A 317 -14.75 -24.82 -0.44
N HIS A 318 -15.11 -23.85 -1.27
CA HIS A 318 -14.98 -22.44 -0.95
C HIS A 318 -15.65 -22.07 0.38
N ALA A 319 -14.92 -21.41 1.28
CA ALA A 319 -15.41 -20.86 2.54
C ALA A 319 -15.20 -19.34 2.57
N LYS A 320 -16.19 -18.58 3.03
CA LYS A 320 -16.14 -17.11 2.98
C LYS A 320 -15.06 -16.55 3.94
N PRO A 321 -14.27 -15.55 3.51
CA PRO A 321 -13.36 -14.87 4.43
C PRO A 321 -14.13 -14.09 5.51
N ASN A 322 -13.60 -14.08 6.73
CA ASN A 322 -14.18 -13.35 7.85
C ASN A 322 -13.69 -11.89 7.89
N GLY A 323 -14.25 -11.08 8.78
CA GLY A 323 -13.92 -9.66 8.88
C GLY A 323 -12.43 -9.38 9.15
N VAL A 324 -11.77 -10.22 9.96
CA VAL A 324 -10.35 -10.08 10.30
C VAL A 324 -9.46 -10.39 9.10
N GLU A 325 -9.79 -11.43 8.34
CA GLU A 325 -9.09 -11.81 7.12
C GLU A 325 -9.24 -10.74 6.02
N ILE A 326 -10.45 -10.19 5.87
CA ILE A 326 -10.71 -9.09 4.95
C ILE A 326 -9.89 -7.86 5.34
N GLU A 327 -9.89 -7.45 6.60
CA GLU A 327 -9.16 -6.26 7.04
C GLU A 327 -7.64 -6.45 6.93
N ALA A 328 -7.12 -7.62 7.29
CA ALA A 328 -5.70 -7.93 7.15
C ALA A 328 -5.24 -7.89 5.68
N CYS A 329 -6.09 -8.32 4.74
CA CYS A 329 -5.78 -8.34 3.31
C CYS A 329 -6.13 -7.02 2.59
N ARG A 330 -7.00 -6.19 3.19
CA ARG A 330 -7.40 -4.86 2.67
C ARG A 330 -6.19 -4.00 2.35
N TRP A 331 -5.10 -4.14 3.09
CA TRP A 331 -3.85 -3.45 2.79
C TRP A 331 -3.35 -3.69 1.37
N TRP A 332 -3.38 -4.92 0.85
CA TRP A 332 -2.95 -5.21 -0.53
C TRP A 332 -3.85 -4.56 -1.57
N TYR A 333 -5.16 -4.63 -1.34
CA TYR A 333 -6.15 -3.93 -2.18
C TYR A 333 -5.92 -2.42 -2.18
N GLU A 334 -5.64 -1.82 -1.02
CA GLU A 334 -5.28 -0.40 -0.94
C GLU A 334 -3.99 -0.10 -1.68
N GLN A 335 -2.98 -0.99 -1.64
CA GLN A 335 -1.74 -0.78 -2.39
C GLN A 335 -1.97 -0.85 -3.91
N GLU A 336 -2.75 -1.83 -4.41
CA GLU A 336 -3.11 -1.91 -5.83
C GLU A 336 -3.87 -0.65 -6.28
N ARG A 337 -4.82 -0.16 -5.47
CA ARG A 337 -5.58 1.05 -5.80
C ARG A 337 -4.75 2.32 -5.72
N MET A 338 -3.90 2.46 -4.71
CA MET A 338 -2.96 3.57 -4.63
C MET A 338 -2.05 3.60 -5.85
N LEU A 339 -1.68 2.41 -6.36
CA LEU A 339 -0.82 2.24 -7.51
C LEU A 339 -1.48 2.55 -8.84
N ILE A 340 -2.64 1.96 -9.09
CA ILE A 340 -3.34 2.07 -10.37
C ILE A 340 -4.14 3.37 -10.46
N ARG A 341 -4.59 3.90 -9.31
CA ARG A 341 -5.47 5.07 -9.19
C ARG A 341 -6.64 5.06 -10.18
N PRO A 342 -7.43 3.98 -10.23
CA PRO A 342 -8.53 3.88 -11.18
C PRO A 342 -9.61 4.93 -10.81
N PRO A 343 -10.08 5.75 -11.76
CA PRO A 343 -11.16 6.71 -11.52
C PRO A 343 -12.46 6.01 -11.13
N VAL A 344 -12.70 4.79 -11.63
CA VAL A 344 -13.87 3.97 -11.27
C VAL A 344 -13.43 2.60 -10.75
N THR A 345 -13.97 2.18 -9.60
CA THR A 345 -13.79 0.83 -9.03
C THR A 345 -15.14 0.17 -8.82
N MET A 346 -15.35 -1.05 -9.35
CA MET A 346 -16.56 -1.84 -9.12
C MET A 346 -16.30 -3.03 -8.19
N ALA A 347 -17.02 -3.09 -7.09
CA ALA A 347 -17.04 -4.22 -6.16
C ALA A 347 -18.09 -5.26 -6.55
N LEU A 348 -17.63 -6.50 -6.72
CA LEU A 348 -18.43 -7.66 -7.05
C LEU A 348 -18.80 -8.41 -5.75
N GLY A 349 -19.98 -8.09 -5.19
CA GLY A 349 -20.50 -8.71 -3.97
C GLY A 349 -20.09 -8.03 -2.66
N ALA A 350 -20.61 -8.57 -1.55
CA ALA A 350 -20.59 -7.91 -0.24
C ALA A 350 -19.20 -7.80 0.38
N THR A 351 -18.35 -8.81 0.19
CA THR A 351 -16.98 -8.81 0.73
C THR A 351 -16.12 -7.75 0.04
N ALA A 352 -16.20 -7.70 -1.30
CA ALA A 352 -15.55 -6.67 -2.10
C ALA A 352 -16.04 -5.27 -1.70
N ALA A 353 -17.35 -5.10 -1.53
CA ALA A 353 -17.93 -3.81 -1.15
C ALA A 353 -17.46 -3.37 0.25
N ARG A 354 -17.34 -4.30 1.21
CA ARG A 354 -16.78 -4.02 2.54
C ARG A 354 -15.32 -3.56 2.46
N ALA A 355 -14.48 -4.24 1.67
CA ALA A 355 -13.08 -3.86 1.52
C ALA A 355 -12.92 -2.49 0.85
N MET A 356 -13.75 -2.20 -0.16
CA MET A 356 -13.76 -0.94 -0.89
C MET A 356 -14.28 0.24 -0.06
N LEU A 357 -15.39 0.05 0.67
CA LEU A 357 -16.08 1.13 1.38
C LEU A 357 -15.69 1.25 2.86
N GLY A 358 -14.87 0.33 3.37
CA GLY A 358 -14.46 0.27 4.78
C GLY A 358 -15.59 -0.09 5.77
N LYS A 359 -16.79 -0.42 5.28
CA LYS A 359 -17.96 -0.74 6.12
C LYS A 359 -18.84 -1.80 5.48
N VAL A 360 -19.60 -2.52 6.31
CA VAL A 360 -20.57 -3.51 5.83
C VAL A 360 -21.74 -2.78 5.14
N VAL A 361 -22.11 -3.24 3.95
CA VAL A 361 -23.21 -2.69 3.16
C VAL A 361 -24.16 -3.78 2.66
N THR A 362 -25.43 -3.42 2.48
CA THR A 362 -26.43 -4.29 1.86
C THR A 362 -26.39 -4.12 0.35
N ILE A 363 -26.16 -5.20 -0.39
CA ILE A 363 -25.99 -5.16 -1.87
C ILE A 363 -27.23 -4.60 -2.56
N SER A 364 -28.44 -5.06 -2.20
CA SER A 364 -29.67 -4.60 -2.84
C SER A 364 -29.89 -3.08 -2.72
N ALA A 365 -29.46 -2.48 -1.61
CA ALA A 365 -29.56 -1.04 -1.36
C ALA A 365 -28.44 -0.22 -2.00
N SER A 366 -27.27 -0.83 -2.21
CA SER A 366 -26.06 -0.14 -2.68
C SER A 366 -25.82 -0.30 -4.18
N ARG A 367 -26.39 -1.34 -4.81
CA ARG A 367 -26.08 -1.66 -6.20
C ARG A 367 -26.54 -0.58 -7.19
N GLY A 368 -25.75 -0.39 -8.24
CA GLY A 368 -26.08 0.52 -9.34
C GLY A 368 -26.07 2.01 -8.99
N ARG A 369 -25.44 2.40 -7.87
CA ARG A 369 -25.24 3.78 -7.43
C ARG A 369 -23.74 4.06 -7.21
N PRO A 370 -23.26 5.27 -7.52
CA PRO A 370 -21.89 5.67 -7.23
C PRO A 370 -21.70 6.00 -5.75
N HIS A 371 -20.53 5.67 -5.23
CA HIS A 371 -20.05 5.99 -3.89
C HIS A 371 -18.73 6.76 -4.00
N ARG A 372 -18.57 7.84 -3.24
CA ARG A 372 -17.28 8.53 -3.18
C ARG A 372 -16.29 7.73 -2.34
N LEU A 373 -15.12 7.46 -2.88
CA LEU A 373 -14.03 6.76 -2.19
C LEU A 373 -13.07 7.79 -1.56
N GLU A 374 -12.34 7.37 -0.53
CA GLU A 374 -11.46 8.27 0.25
C GLU A 374 -10.33 8.89 -0.59
N ASP A 375 -9.89 8.19 -1.64
CA ASP A 375 -8.85 8.63 -2.57
C ASP A 375 -9.39 9.51 -3.71
N GLY A 376 -10.67 9.88 -3.67
CA GLY A 376 -11.32 10.73 -4.68
C GLY A 376 -11.91 9.97 -5.85
N GLY A 377 -11.69 8.65 -5.96
CA GLY A 377 -12.29 7.79 -6.97
C GLY A 377 -13.77 7.50 -6.73
N GLU A 378 -14.42 6.90 -7.73
CA GLU A 378 -15.84 6.51 -7.68
C GLU A 378 -15.99 5.00 -7.53
N GLY A 379 -16.73 4.57 -6.51
CA GLY A 379 -16.99 3.18 -6.17
C GLY A 379 -18.39 2.74 -6.58
N TRP A 380 -18.50 1.59 -7.24
CA TRP A 380 -19.76 0.97 -7.63
C TRP A 380 -19.89 -0.41 -7.01
N VAL A 381 -21.11 -0.84 -6.73
CA VAL A 381 -21.37 -2.16 -6.15
C VAL A 381 -22.33 -2.92 -7.05
N THR A 382 -22.09 -4.22 -7.22
CA THR A 382 -23.06 -5.14 -7.85
C THR A 382 -22.96 -6.53 -7.21
N VAL A 383 -23.74 -7.49 -7.71
CA VAL A 383 -23.70 -8.88 -7.27
C VAL A 383 -22.43 -9.58 -7.75
N HIS A 384 -21.96 -10.59 -7.02
CA HIS A 384 -20.82 -11.38 -7.47
C HIS A 384 -21.25 -12.37 -8.58
N PRO A 385 -20.47 -12.58 -9.66
CA PRO A 385 -20.81 -13.51 -10.73
C PRO A 385 -21.14 -14.94 -10.26
N SER A 386 -20.47 -15.42 -9.22
CA SER A 386 -20.76 -16.76 -8.65
C SER A 386 -22.13 -16.88 -7.99
N TYR A 387 -22.77 -15.77 -7.58
CA TYR A 387 -24.15 -15.78 -7.11
C TYR A 387 -25.11 -16.13 -8.24
N LEU A 388 -24.90 -15.55 -9.43
CA LEU A 388 -25.72 -15.83 -10.63
C LEU A 388 -25.65 -17.30 -11.03
N LEU A 389 -24.47 -17.93 -10.92
CA LEU A 389 -24.28 -19.36 -11.19
C LEU A 389 -24.97 -20.30 -10.19
N ARG A 390 -25.40 -19.79 -9.04
CA ARG A 390 -26.06 -20.58 -7.98
C ARG A 390 -27.58 -20.46 -7.99
N ILE A 391 -28.15 -19.56 -8.81
CA ILE A 391 -29.60 -19.43 -8.95
C ILE A 391 -30.12 -20.63 -9.72
N THR A 392 -30.98 -21.43 -9.09
CA THR A 392 -31.56 -22.63 -9.71
C THR A 392 -32.77 -22.32 -10.59
N ASP A 393 -33.52 -21.26 -10.27
CA ASP A 393 -34.64 -20.80 -11.08
C ASP A 393 -34.13 -20.04 -12.32
N ARG A 394 -34.42 -20.57 -13.51
CA ARG A 394 -33.89 -20.02 -14.76
C ARG A 394 -34.41 -18.60 -15.03
N ALA A 395 -35.67 -18.33 -14.75
CA ALA A 395 -36.26 -17.02 -15.00
C ALA A 395 -35.69 -15.96 -14.06
N GLU A 396 -35.41 -16.31 -12.80
CA GLU A 396 -34.70 -15.47 -11.85
C GLU A 396 -33.24 -15.26 -12.25
N ALA A 397 -32.55 -16.31 -12.69
CA ALA A 397 -31.17 -16.22 -13.17
C ALA A 397 -31.05 -15.25 -14.37
N ASP A 398 -31.95 -15.36 -15.34
CA ASP A 398 -31.98 -14.47 -16.52
C ASP A 398 -32.27 -13.01 -16.11
N ARG A 399 -33.20 -12.80 -15.17
CA ARG A 399 -33.50 -11.45 -14.64
C ARG A 399 -32.31 -10.84 -13.91
N GLU A 400 -31.67 -11.59 -13.01
CA GLU A 400 -30.53 -11.06 -12.26
C GLU A 400 -29.28 -10.88 -13.13
N TYR A 401 -29.08 -11.74 -14.14
CA TYR A 401 -28.05 -11.54 -15.16
C TYR A 401 -28.27 -10.25 -15.95
N ALA A 402 -29.49 -10.00 -16.43
CA ALA A 402 -29.83 -8.76 -17.14
C ALA A 402 -29.56 -7.51 -16.28
N ARG A 403 -29.90 -7.55 -14.98
CA ARG A 403 -29.59 -6.46 -14.05
C ARG A 403 -28.10 -6.30 -13.81
N PHE A 404 -27.34 -7.39 -13.77
CA PHE A 404 -25.88 -7.37 -13.65
C PHE A 404 -25.24 -6.70 -14.86
N VAL A 405 -25.66 -7.06 -16.08
CA VAL A 405 -25.21 -6.39 -17.32
C VAL A 405 -25.60 -4.91 -17.32
N GLN A 406 -26.78 -4.55 -16.81
CA GLN A 406 -27.19 -3.15 -16.69
C GLN A 406 -26.29 -2.34 -15.73
N ASP A 407 -25.89 -2.93 -14.60
CA ASP A 407 -24.95 -2.29 -13.66
C ASP A 407 -23.58 -2.05 -14.34
N LEU A 408 -23.10 -3.02 -15.14
CA LEU A 408 -21.87 -2.88 -15.92
C LEU A 408 -21.98 -1.77 -16.97
N LYS A 409 -23.09 -1.70 -17.72
CA LYS A 409 -23.32 -0.64 -18.72
C LYS A 409 -23.26 0.75 -18.11
N ARG A 410 -23.88 0.95 -16.94
CA ARG A 410 -23.82 2.24 -16.22
C ARG A 410 -22.38 2.65 -15.89
N VAL A 411 -21.55 1.69 -15.50
CA VAL A 411 -20.12 1.95 -15.24
C VAL A 411 -19.36 2.20 -16.53
N GLY A 412 -19.65 1.47 -17.61
CA GLY A 412 -19.10 1.75 -18.95
C GLY A 412 -19.40 3.19 -19.40
N ASP A 413 -20.67 3.60 -19.33
CA ASP A 413 -21.12 4.96 -19.65
C ASP A 413 -20.42 6.01 -18.78
N ARG A 414 -20.28 5.72 -17.48
CA ARG A 414 -19.59 6.60 -16.53
C ARG A 414 -18.13 6.81 -16.89
N ILE A 415 -17.43 5.75 -17.31
CA ILE A 415 -16.03 5.81 -17.74
C ILE A 415 -15.89 6.59 -19.05
N ALA A 416 -16.80 6.37 -20.00
CA ALA A 416 -16.83 7.12 -21.25
C ALA A 416 -17.08 8.63 -21.05
N ALA A 417 -17.75 8.99 -19.95
CA ALA A 417 -18.00 10.37 -19.54
C ALA A 417 -16.92 10.98 -18.63
N LEU A 418 -15.82 10.27 -18.34
CA LEU A 418 -14.69 10.86 -17.64
C LEU A 418 -13.97 11.90 -18.54
N PRO A 419 -13.51 13.02 -17.96
CA PRO A 419 -12.86 14.10 -18.70
C PRO A 419 -11.49 13.74 -19.27
#